data_AF-A0AAR2KC57-F1
#
_entry.id   AF-A0AAR2KC57-F1
#
_cell.length_a   1.000
_cell.length_b   1.000
_cell.length_c   1.000
_cell.angle_alpha   90.00
_cell.angle_beta   90.00
_cell.angle_gamma   90.00
#
_symmetry.space_group_name_H-M   'P 1'
#
loop_
_entity.id
_entity.type
_entity.pdbx_description
1 polymer ?
#
loop_
_entity_poly.entity_id
_entity_poly.type
_entity_poly.pdbx_seq_one_letter_code
_entity_poly.pdbx_strand_id
1 'polypeptide(L)'
;VYGCSEDDLLWRPLKGFLMCLPSFCCRLGVAACRQYSSSSGYPNVSLSSPLPGIPKPLFASVDGQEKHETRITTLENGLRVASQNKFGQFCTVGILVNSGSRHEAKYPSGIAHFLEKLAFSSTSQYGSKDEILLSLEKHGGICDCQTSRDTTMYAVSAEVKGLDTVVNLLSDAVLQPRLLDEEIEMTRMTVRFELEDLNMRPDPEPLLTEMIHAAAYRGNTVGLPRYCPAENVDKIDRKLLHTYLRSYYCPERMVLAGVGIEHEQLVECARKYLLNVKPVWGTSTPEKVDRSVAQYTGGIIKMEKDMSDVSLGPTPIPELTHIMIGLESCSFLEDDFIPFAVLNMMMGGGGSFSAGGPGKGMFTRLYLNVLNRHHWMYNATSYHHSYEDSGLLCIHASADPRQVREMVEIITREFIQMAGTAGEHIQAALSSKDGRLPRMYRLFR
;
A
#
# COMPACT_ATOMS: atom_id res chain seq x y z
N VAL A 1 -10.00 2.66 -6.86
CA VAL A 1 -10.36 1.27 -7.27
C VAL A 1 -9.58 1.03 -8.55
N TYR A 2 -8.77 -0.03 -8.58
CA TYR A 2 -7.45 -0.16 -9.25
C TYR A 2 -6.31 0.52 -8.48
N GLY A 3 -5.34 -0.30 -8.06
CA GLY A 3 -4.26 0.04 -7.13
C GLY A 3 -4.50 -0.39 -5.68
N CYS A 4 -4.85 -1.66 -5.43
CA CYS A 4 -4.77 -2.29 -4.11
C CYS A 4 -4.52 -3.79 -4.34
N SER A 5 -3.27 -4.16 -4.60
CA SER A 5 -2.81 -5.54 -4.50
C SER A 5 -1.32 -5.51 -4.18
N GLU A 6 -1.01 -5.07 -2.96
CA GLU A 6 0.25 -5.29 -2.24
C GLU A 6 0.06 -5.02 -0.73
N ASP A 7 -0.99 -4.31 -0.29
CA ASP A 7 -1.06 -3.75 1.09
C ASP A 7 -2.19 -4.23 2.01
N ASP A 8 -2.79 -5.41 1.79
CA ASP A 8 -3.79 -5.96 2.75
C ASP A 8 -3.14 -6.61 3.99
N LEU A 9 -1.81 -6.67 4.08
CA LEU A 9 -1.08 -7.27 5.21
C LEU A 9 -0.62 -6.27 6.28
N LEU A 10 -0.50 -4.98 5.97
CA LEU A 10 -0.08 -3.94 6.93
C LEU A 10 -1.25 -3.26 7.68
N TRP A 11 -2.50 -3.47 7.26
CA TRP A 11 -3.70 -2.96 7.95
C TRP A 11 -4.31 -3.94 8.97
N ARG A 12 -3.46 -4.67 9.72
CA ARG A 12 -3.95 -5.35 10.94
C ARG A 12 -3.92 -4.36 12.10
N PRO A 13 -5.06 -3.99 12.70
CA PRO A 13 -5.02 -3.31 13.99
C PRO A 13 -4.33 -4.25 14.99
N LEU A 14 -3.36 -3.71 15.73
CA LEU A 14 -2.75 -4.32 16.91
C LEU A 14 -3.83 -4.94 17.81
N LYS A 15 -4.13 -6.23 17.58
CA LYS A 15 -4.96 -7.04 18.48
C LYS A 15 -4.02 -7.71 19.47
N GLY A 16 -4.01 -7.18 20.69
CA GLY A 16 -3.69 -7.94 21.89
C GLY A 16 -2.26 -7.79 22.40
N PHE A 17 -2.06 -6.81 23.28
CA PHE A 17 -1.14 -6.93 24.41
C PHE A 17 -1.90 -6.53 25.67
N LEU A 18 -2.68 -7.47 26.23
CA LEU A 18 -3.05 -7.44 27.63
C LEU A 18 -2.43 -8.69 28.25
N MET A 19 -1.27 -8.50 28.90
CA MET A 19 -0.61 -9.53 29.67
C MET A 19 -1.56 -10.03 30.78
N CYS A 20 -1.97 -11.28 30.67
CA CYS A 20 -2.45 -12.06 31.81
C CYS A 20 -1.26 -12.42 32.70
N LEU A 21 -1.26 -11.92 33.94
CA LEU A 21 -0.56 -12.55 35.06
C LEU A 21 -1.57 -12.89 36.17
N PRO A 22 -1.31 -13.95 36.94
CA PRO A 22 -2.35 -14.81 37.49
C PRO A 22 -2.69 -14.48 38.95
N SER A 23 -3.82 -15.04 39.40
CA SER A 23 -4.17 -15.42 40.78
C SER A 23 -5.51 -14.85 41.22
N PHE A 24 -6.60 -15.56 40.90
CA PHE A 24 -7.86 -15.45 41.64
C PHE A 24 -7.68 -16.10 43.01
N CYS A 25 -7.40 -15.28 44.02
CA CYS A 25 -7.62 -15.63 45.40
C CYS A 25 -9.11 -15.39 45.71
N CYS A 26 -9.89 -16.46 45.89
CA CYS A 26 -11.26 -16.36 46.39
C CYS A 26 -11.28 -15.65 47.74
N ARG A 27 -11.85 -14.44 47.79
CA ARG A 27 -12.32 -13.82 49.03
C ARG A 27 -13.74 -13.31 48.84
N LEU A 28 -14.68 -14.00 49.50
CA LEU A 28 -16.01 -13.46 49.79
C LEU A 28 -15.85 -12.13 50.53
N GLY A 29 -16.34 -11.05 49.94
CA GLY A 29 -16.35 -9.72 50.53
C GLY A 29 -17.54 -8.92 50.00
N VAL A 30 -18.30 -8.35 50.93
CA VAL A 30 -19.56 -7.63 50.74
C VAL A 30 -19.48 -6.55 49.64
N ALA A 31 -20.54 -6.44 48.83
CA ALA A 31 -20.69 -5.44 47.78
C ALA A 31 -20.65 -4.01 48.35
N ALA A 32 -19.47 -3.40 48.38
CA ALA A 32 -19.32 -1.96 48.60
C ALA A 32 -19.41 -1.26 47.23
N CYS A 33 -20.58 -0.70 46.93
CA CYS A 33 -20.73 0.27 45.85
C CYS A 33 -19.73 1.41 46.05
N ARG A 34 -18.73 1.54 45.16
CA ARG A 34 -17.96 2.78 45.04
C ARG A 34 -18.90 3.85 44.49
N GLN A 35 -19.34 4.77 45.35
CA GLN A 35 -19.95 6.02 44.92
C GLN A 35 -18.88 6.85 44.20
N TYR A 36 -18.97 6.92 42.87
CA TYR A 36 -18.32 8.01 42.14
C TYR A 36 -19.01 9.31 42.55
N SER A 37 -18.22 10.28 42.99
CA SER A 37 -18.66 11.62 43.38
C SER A 37 -19.44 12.27 42.23
N SER A 38 -20.76 12.29 42.38
CA SER A 38 -21.71 12.97 41.51
C SER A 38 -21.67 14.48 41.77
N SER A 39 -20.82 15.19 41.05
CA SER A 39 -20.84 16.66 40.99
C SER A 39 -20.68 17.13 39.55
N SER A 40 -21.66 16.80 38.71
CA SER A 40 -22.05 17.50 37.48
C SER A 40 -23.24 16.74 36.85
N GLY A 41 -24.29 17.46 36.47
CA GLY A 41 -25.63 16.93 36.19
C GLY A 41 -25.77 16.32 34.80
N TYR A 42 -25.18 15.14 34.58
CA TYR A 42 -25.53 14.34 33.42
C TYR A 42 -26.77 13.51 33.76
N PRO A 43 -27.90 13.69 33.05
CA PRO A 43 -29.04 12.83 33.25
C PRO A 43 -28.61 11.39 32.95
N ASN A 44 -28.92 10.47 33.86
CA ASN A 44 -28.62 9.05 33.72
C ASN A 44 -29.59 8.44 32.70
N VAL A 45 -29.44 8.82 31.43
CA VAL A 45 -30.30 8.43 30.31
C VAL A 45 -29.80 7.10 29.77
N SER A 46 -30.70 6.13 29.67
CA SER A 46 -30.39 4.84 29.04
C SER A 46 -30.00 5.03 27.57
N LEU A 47 -29.01 4.27 27.09
CA LEU A 47 -28.62 4.24 25.67
C LEU A 47 -29.74 3.75 24.73
N SER A 48 -30.81 3.16 25.29
CA SER A 48 -32.02 2.78 24.56
C SER A 48 -32.99 3.94 24.31
N SER A 49 -32.77 5.10 24.93
CA SER A 49 -33.61 6.29 24.77
C SER A 49 -32.81 7.44 24.15
N PRO A 50 -33.39 8.21 23.20
CA PRO A 50 -32.71 9.34 22.61
C PRO A 50 -32.37 10.36 23.70
N LEU A 51 -31.17 10.93 23.61
CA LEU A 51 -30.72 11.95 24.55
C LEU A 51 -31.62 13.19 24.43
N PRO A 52 -32.18 13.69 25.55
CA PRO A 52 -33.04 14.86 25.55
C PRO A 52 -32.25 16.10 25.16
N GLY A 53 -32.83 16.96 24.31
CA GLY A 53 -32.24 18.24 23.90
C GLY A 53 -31.29 18.19 22.71
N ILE A 54 -31.04 17.01 22.11
CA ILE A 54 -30.27 16.91 20.86
C ILE A 54 -31.19 17.14 19.66
N PRO A 55 -30.79 17.96 18.66
CA PRO A 55 -31.57 18.15 17.45
C PRO A 55 -31.77 16.82 16.70
N LYS A 56 -32.94 16.66 16.07
CA LYS A 56 -33.22 15.46 15.27
C LYS A 56 -32.19 15.38 14.12
N PRO A 57 -31.54 14.22 13.91
CA PRO A 57 -30.60 14.07 12.81
C PRO A 57 -31.34 14.26 11.48
N LEU A 58 -30.80 15.14 10.64
CA LEU A 58 -31.22 15.26 9.25
C LEU A 58 -30.46 14.21 8.46
N PHE A 59 -31.16 13.16 8.03
CA PHE A 59 -30.58 12.14 7.17
C PHE A 59 -30.49 12.69 5.74
N ALA A 60 -29.36 12.46 5.09
CA ALA A 60 -29.25 12.78 3.66
C ALA A 60 -30.23 11.90 2.87
N SER A 61 -31.08 12.53 2.06
CA SER A 61 -31.86 11.83 1.05
C SER A 61 -30.95 11.55 -0.13
N VAL A 62 -30.41 10.33 -0.20
CA VAL A 62 -29.63 9.92 -1.36
C VAL A 62 -30.63 9.60 -2.48
N ASP A 63 -30.85 10.54 -3.39
CA ASP A 63 -31.67 10.37 -4.59
C ASP A 63 -30.95 9.48 -5.61
N GLY A 64 -30.68 8.22 -5.26
CA GLY A 64 -30.35 7.10 -6.15
C GLY A 64 -29.13 7.20 -7.09
N GLN A 65 -28.50 8.36 -7.23
CA GLN A 65 -27.37 8.61 -8.11
C GLN A 65 -26.39 9.54 -7.40
N GLU A 66 -25.54 8.99 -6.54
CA GLU A 66 -24.26 9.67 -6.28
C GLU A 66 -23.51 9.70 -7.61
N LYS A 67 -23.45 10.87 -8.25
CA LYS A 67 -22.60 11.08 -9.41
C LYS A 67 -21.16 11.07 -8.89
N HIS A 68 -20.53 9.91 -8.97
CA HIS A 68 -19.12 9.69 -8.64
C HIS A 68 -18.18 10.29 -9.69
N GLU A 69 -18.47 11.50 -10.16
CA GLU A 69 -17.70 12.19 -11.19
C GLU A 69 -16.42 12.74 -10.58
N THR A 70 -15.28 12.30 -11.09
CA THR A 70 -13.98 12.84 -10.71
C THR A 70 -13.74 14.14 -11.47
N ARG A 71 -13.51 15.23 -10.73
CA ARG A 71 -13.19 16.55 -11.30
C ARG A 71 -11.70 16.79 -11.21
N ILE A 72 -11.12 17.35 -12.28
CA ILE A 72 -9.68 17.62 -12.38
C ILE A 72 -9.49 19.08 -12.79
N THR A 73 -8.65 19.79 -12.04
CA THR A 73 -8.19 21.14 -12.37
C THR A 73 -6.66 21.14 -12.41
N THR A 74 -6.06 21.77 -13.41
CA THR A 74 -4.60 21.99 -13.45
C THR A 74 -4.30 23.42 -13.03
N LEU A 75 -3.43 23.58 -12.04
CA LEU A 75 -2.97 24.87 -11.54
C LEU A 75 -1.96 25.52 -12.49
N GLU A 76 -1.70 26.80 -12.29
CA GLU A 76 -0.82 27.61 -13.14
C GLU A 76 0.65 27.12 -13.12
N ASN A 77 1.05 26.40 -12.07
CA ASN A 77 2.37 25.79 -11.93
C ASN A 77 2.45 24.36 -12.49
N GLY A 78 1.39 23.84 -13.11
CA GLY A 78 1.34 22.48 -13.67
C GLY A 78 0.91 21.38 -12.70
N LEU A 79 0.71 21.69 -11.41
CA LEU A 79 0.18 20.72 -10.44
C LEU A 79 -1.28 20.40 -10.75
N ARG A 80 -1.63 19.12 -10.74
CA ARG A 80 -3.00 18.66 -10.97
C ARG A 80 -3.72 18.46 -9.63
N VAL A 81 -4.96 18.94 -9.55
CA VAL A 81 -5.85 18.75 -8.41
C VAL A 81 -7.02 17.89 -8.87
N ALA A 82 -7.15 16.69 -8.32
CA ALA A 82 -8.24 15.78 -8.59
C ALA A 82 -9.10 15.62 -7.34
N SER A 83 -10.42 15.64 -7.49
CA SER A 83 -11.29 15.29 -6.36
C SER A 83 -12.49 14.46 -6.77
N GLN A 84 -12.99 13.70 -5.81
CA GLN A 84 -14.26 12.99 -5.91
C GLN A 84 -15.04 13.26 -4.62
N ASN A 85 -16.17 13.97 -4.76
CA ASN A 85 -17.03 14.21 -3.63
C ASN A 85 -17.77 12.90 -3.27
N LYS A 86 -17.84 12.60 -1.97
CA LYS A 86 -18.53 11.43 -1.42
C LYS A 86 -19.19 11.84 -0.13
N PHE A 87 -20.41 11.35 0.10
CA PHE A 87 -21.10 11.61 1.35
C PHE A 87 -20.32 11.04 2.54
N GLY A 88 -20.00 11.89 3.52
CA GLY A 88 -19.24 11.51 4.71
C GLY A 88 -18.78 12.72 5.52
N GLN A 89 -18.36 12.47 6.76
CA GLN A 89 -17.75 13.49 7.62
C GLN A 89 -16.22 13.48 7.58
N PHE A 90 -15.64 12.46 6.92
CA PHE A 90 -14.21 12.28 6.77
C PHE A 90 -13.81 12.43 5.30
N CYS A 91 -12.66 13.02 5.09
CA CYS A 91 -12.01 13.11 3.80
C CYS A 91 -10.62 12.48 3.87
N THR A 92 -10.16 11.96 2.74
CA THR A 92 -8.78 11.54 2.53
C THR A 92 -8.18 12.43 1.46
N VAL A 93 -7.08 13.09 1.77
CA VAL A 93 -6.34 13.95 0.86
C VAL A 93 -4.92 13.43 0.77
N GLY A 94 -4.35 13.37 -0.42
CA GLY A 94 -2.97 12.96 -0.61
C GLY A 94 -2.28 13.65 -1.77
N ILE A 95 -0.97 13.77 -1.66
CA ILE A 95 -0.09 14.22 -2.74
C ILE A 95 0.61 12.98 -3.29
N LEU A 96 0.30 12.67 -4.55
CA LEU A 96 0.95 11.61 -5.31
C LEU A 96 2.06 12.24 -6.16
N VAL A 97 3.26 11.72 -6.04
CA VAL A 97 4.44 12.14 -6.79
C VAL A 97 4.82 11.00 -7.72
N ASN A 98 4.94 11.28 -9.02
CA ASN A 98 5.53 10.34 -9.98
C ASN A 98 7.04 10.27 -9.68
N SER A 99 7.41 9.43 -8.71
CA SER A 99 8.72 9.24 -8.10
C SER A 99 8.72 7.86 -7.42
N GLY A 100 9.85 7.17 -7.36
CA GLY A 100 9.95 5.85 -6.76
C GLY A 100 11.31 5.22 -7.06
N SER A 101 11.51 3.95 -6.69
CA SER A 101 12.81 3.29 -6.88
C SER A 101 13.22 3.19 -8.36
N ARG A 102 12.28 3.22 -9.32
CA ARG A 102 12.59 3.22 -10.76
C ARG A 102 13.42 4.42 -11.20
N HIS A 103 13.37 5.51 -10.44
CA HIS A 103 13.98 6.79 -10.76
C HIS A 103 15.36 6.97 -10.12
N GLU A 104 15.90 5.91 -9.52
CA GLU A 104 17.16 5.94 -8.78
C GLU A 104 18.38 5.58 -9.63
N ALA A 105 18.26 5.38 -10.95
CA ALA A 105 19.38 4.91 -11.79
C ALA A 105 20.66 5.78 -11.70
N LYS A 106 20.52 7.09 -11.43
CA LYS A 106 21.64 8.04 -11.26
C LYS A 106 22.11 8.18 -9.81
N TYR A 107 21.47 7.47 -8.89
CA TYR A 107 21.61 7.61 -7.46
C TYR A 107 21.94 6.25 -6.82
N PRO A 108 22.49 6.21 -5.60
CA PRO A 108 22.50 4.97 -4.83
C PRO A 108 21.07 4.49 -4.60
N SER A 109 20.79 3.22 -4.88
CA SER A 109 19.44 2.68 -4.64
C SER A 109 19.07 2.75 -3.16
N GLY A 110 17.81 3.07 -2.86
CA GLY A 110 17.27 3.19 -1.52
C GLY A 110 16.90 4.62 -1.09
N ILE A 111 16.97 5.62 -1.97
CA ILE A 111 16.56 7.00 -1.66
C ILE A 111 15.06 7.07 -1.37
N ALA A 112 14.24 6.46 -2.22
CA ALA A 112 12.81 6.29 -2.07
C ALA A 112 12.45 5.68 -0.72
N HIS A 113 13.18 4.62 -0.31
CA HIS A 113 12.99 3.98 0.99
C HIS A 113 13.30 4.94 2.15
N PHE A 114 14.41 5.69 2.08
CA PHE A 114 14.74 6.71 3.08
C PHE A 114 13.70 7.83 3.15
N LEU A 115 13.22 8.32 2.00
CA LEU A 115 12.21 9.37 1.93
C LEU A 115 10.85 8.92 2.48
N GLU A 116 10.50 7.63 2.31
CA GLU A 116 9.32 7.02 2.93
C GLU A 116 9.40 7.08 4.46
N LYS A 117 10.55 6.69 5.05
CA LYS A 117 10.74 6.69 6.52
C LYS A 117 10.87 8.09 7.12
N LEU A 118 11.45 9.02 6.36
CA LEU A 118 11.57 10.44 6.73
C LEU A 118 10.29 11.24 6.47
N ALA A 119 9.26 10.62 5.90
CA ALA A 119 7.98 11.28 5.69
C ALA A 119 7.35 11.65 7.03
N PHE A 120 6.77 12.85 7.11
CA PHE A 120 6.16 13.40 8.32
C PHE A 120 7.14 13.50 9.52
N SER A 121 8.45 13.65 9.25
CA SER A 121 9.45 14.11 10.22
C SER A 121 9.44 15.64 10.34
N SER A 122 10.50 16.27 10.87
CA SER A 122 10.54 17.72 11.03
C SER A 122 10.46 18.49 9.69
N THR A 123 9.69 19.57 9.69
CA THR A 123 9.41 20.41 8.53
C THR A 123 9.64 21.88 8.86
N SER A 124 9.40 22.80 7.92
CA SER A 124 9.56 24.23 8.21
C SER A 124 8.60 24.71 9.31
N GLN A 125 7.35 24.25 9.31
CA GLN A 125 6.32 24.67 10.28
C GLN A 125 6.30 23.82 11.55
N TYR A 126 6.67 22.54 11.47
CA TYR A 126 6.59 21.60 12.59
C TYR A 126 8.00 21.15 13.00
N GLY A 127 8.34 21.30 14.28
CA GLY A 127 9.66 21.00 14.81
C GLY A 127 9.95 19.50 14.95
N SER A 128 8.91 18.66 15.03
CA SER A 128 9.04 17.22 15.20
C SER A 128 7.83 16.46 14.63
N LYS A 129 8.00 15.15 14.47
CA LYS A 129 6.92 14.23 14.11
C LYS A 129 5.75 14.26 15.10
N ASP A 130 6.04 14.41 16.39
CA ASP A 130 5.01 14.45 17.44
C ASP A 130 4.11 15.69 17.30
N GLU A 131 4.67 16.84 16.91
CA GLU A 131 3.88 18.06 16.65
C GLU A 131 2.93 17.89 15.46
N ILE A 132 3.38 17.22 14.40
CA ILE A 132 2.57 16.87 13.23
C ILE A 132 1.40 15.97 13.66
N LEU A 133 1.68 14.90 14.42
CA LEU A 133 0.67 13.97 14.90
C LEU A 133 -0.35 14.66 15.82
N LEU A 134 0.10 15.47 16.78
CA LEU A 134 -0.78 16.26 17.67
C LEU A 134 -1.66 17.24 16.89
N SER A 135 -1.16 17.81 15.79
CA SER A 135 -1.96 18.68 14.92
C SER A 135 -3.04 17.90 14.17
N LEU A 136 -2.75 16.68 13.74
CA LEU A 136 -3.71 15.80 13.04
C LEU A 136 -4.76 15.22 13.99
N GLU A 137 -4.37 14.81 15.20
CA GLU A 137 -5.26 14.24 16.21
C GLU A 137 -6.42 15.17 16.59
N LYS A 138 -6.20 16.50 16.56
CA LYS A 138 -7.26 17.51 16.77
C LYS A 138 -8.42 17.40 15.78
N HIS A 139 -8.18 16.79 14.62
CA HIS A 139 -9.16 16.57 13.57
C HIS A 139 -9.46 15.07 13.35
N GLY A 140 -9.12 14.22 14.33
CA GLY A 140 -9.25 12.76 14.22
C GLY A 140 -8.42 12.19 13.06
N GLY A 141 -7.32 12.87 12.71
CA GLY A 141 -6.54 12.61 11.53
C GLY A 141 -5.49 11.52 11.71
N ILE A 142 -5.24 10.75 10.64
CA ILE A 142 -4.11 9.84 10.51
C ILE A 142 -3.34 10.18 9.23
N CYS A 143 -2.03 9.98 9.24
CA CYS A 143 -1.15 10.17 8.09
C CYS A 143 -0.35 8.92 7.78
N ASP A 144 -0.06 8.70 6.50
CA ASP A 144 0.84 7.65 6.04
C ASP A 144 1.58 8.09 4.78
N CYS A 145 2.77 7.54 4.57
CA CYS A 145 3.56 7.71 3.36
C CYS A 145 3.96 6.35 2.83
N GLN A 146 3.66 6.11 1.56
CA GLN A 146 3.98 4.85 0.90
C GLN A 146 4.71 5.17 -0.40
N THR A 147 5.87 4.56 -0.60
CA THR A 147 6.52 4.58 -1.90
C THR A 147 6.20 3.30 -2.67
N SER A 148 6.36 3.30 -3.97
CA SER A 148 6.35 2.14 -4.87
C SER A 148 7.54 2.26 -5.82
N ARG A 149 7.63 1.39 -6.81
CA ARG A 149 8.64 1.53 -7.87
C ARG A 149 8.46 2.82 -8.67
N ASP A 150 7.22 3.27 -8.86
CA ASP A 150 6.89 4.35 -9.80
C ASP A 150 6.21 5.57 -9.15
N THR A 151 5.68 5.41 -7.93
CA THR A 151 4.89 6.47 -7.27
C THR A 151 5.17 6.53 -5.78
N THR A 152 5.29 7.75 -5.24
CA THR A 152 5.33 8.02 -3.81
C THR A 152 4.06 8.78 -3.43
N MET A 153 3.36 8.32 -2.42
CA MET A 153 2.09 8.89 -1.95
C MET A 153 2.21 9.34 -0.51
N TYR A 154 1.96 10.62 -0.27
CA TYR A 154 1.77 11.19 1.07
C TYR A 154 0.28 11.38 1.26
N ALA A 155 -0.33 10.67 2.21
CA ALA A 155 -1.78 10.69 2.41
C ALA A 155 -2.14 11.01 3.86
N VAL A 156 -3.23 11.75 4.02
CA VAL A 156 -3.83 12.08 5.32
C VAL A 156 -5.33 11.86 5.24
N SER A 157 -5.89 11.16 6.21
CA SER A 157 -7.35 11.02 6.38
C SER A 157 -7.76 11.73 7.66
N ALA A 158 -8.73 12.63 7.59
CA ALA A 158 -9.21 13.41 8.74
C ALA A 158 -10.67 13.86 8.55
N GLU A 159 -11.26 14.49 9.57
CA GLU A 159 -12.55 15.16 9.42
C GLU A 159 -12.49 16.28 8.37
N VAL A 160 -13.57 16.45 7.59
CA VAL A 160 -13.66 17.47 6.50
C VAL A 160 -13.40 18.89 7.03
N LYS A 161 -13.77 19.18 8.29
CA LYS A 161 -13.51 20.47 8.94
C LYS A 161 -12.02 20.79 9.09
N GLY A 162 -11.17 19.77 9.11
CA GLY A 162 -9.71 19.91 9.22
C GLY A 162 -9.00 20.08 7.88
N LEU A 163 -9.73 20.19 6.76
CA LEU A 163 -9.14 20.24 5.41
C LEU A 163 -8.00 21.25 5.25
N ASP A 164 -8.20 22.50 5.69
CA ASP A 164 -7.19 23.56 5.53
C ASP A 164 -5.89 23.20 6.26
N THR A 165 -6.00 22.64 7.48
CA THR A 165 -4.87 22.12 8.26
C THR A 165 -4.19 20.96 7.54
N VAL A 166 -4.97 20.01 7.00
CA VAL A 166 -4.45 18.81 6.34
C VAL A 166 -3.66 19.16 5.07
N VAL A 167 -4.20 20.04 4.22
CA VAL A 167 -3.52 20.43 2.97
C VAL A 167 -2.27 21.27 3.27
N ASN A 168 -2.31 22.14 4.29
CA ASN A 168 -1.13 22.87 4.74
C ASN A 168 -0.01 21.92 5.20
N LEU A 169 -0.36 20.96 6.06
CA LEU A 169 0.57 19.96 6.60
C LEU A 169 1.15 19.08 5.49
N LEU A 170 0.32 18.61 4.54
CA LEU A 170 0.80 17.86 3.39
C LEU A 170 1.77 18.66 2.53
N SER A 171 1.46 19.94 2.26
CA SER A 171 2.38 20.81 1.51
C SER A 171 3.72 20.97 2.22
N ASP A 172 3.69 21.21 3.53
CA ASP A 172 4.90 21.40 4.35
C ASP A 172 5.73 20.12 4.45
N ALA A 173 5.09 18.97 4.66
CA ALA A 173 5.76 17.66 4.71
C ALA A 173 6.41 17.29 3.38
N VAL A 174 5.77 17.62 2.26
CA VAL A 174 6.29 17.26 0.93
C VAL A 174 7.34 18.25 0.45
N LEU A 175 7.13 19.56 0.60
CA LEU A 175 7.97 20.60 -0.04
C LEU A 175 9.00 21.24 0.91
N GLN A 176 8.80 21.14 2.22
CA GLN A 176 9.66 21.77 3.25
C GLN A 176 10.21 20.80 4.32
N PRO A 177 10.64 19.56 3.98
CA PRO A 177 11.28 18.71 4.97
C PRO A 177 12.64 19.27 5.38
N ARG A 178 12.92 19.35 6.69
CA ARG A 178 14.24 19.86 7.18
C ARG A 178 15.36 18.86 7.00
N LEU A 179 15.04 17.56 7.10
CA LEU A 179 15.99 16.45 7.00
C LEU A 179 17.20 16.66 7.92
N LEU A 180 16.96 16.76 9.23
CA LEU A 180 18.03 16.99 10.20
C LEU A 180 19.00 15.79 10.20
N ASP A 181 20.28 16.05 10.45
CA ASP A 181 21.31 14.99 10.41
C ASP A 181 21.03 13.88 11.46
N GLU A 182 20.44 14.25 12.60
CA GLU A 182 19.96 13.32 13.62
C GLU A 182 18.80 12.43 13.12
N GLU A 183 17.86 12.99 12.34
CA GLU A 183 16.74 12.25 11.76
C GLU A 183 17.18 11.26 10.69
N ILE A 184 18.19 11.64 9.92
CA ILE A 184 18.80 10.76 8.91
C ILE A 184 19.54 9.61 9.60
N GLU A 185 20.26 9.85 10.70
CA GLU A 185 20.91 8.78 11.46
C GLU A 185 19.88 7.83 12.11
N MET A 186 18.80 8.37 12.68
CA MET A 186 17.69 7.55 13.18
C MET A 186 17.08 6.69 12.06
N THR A 187 16.85 7.28 10.89
CA THR A 187 16.35 6.56 9.72
C THR A 187 17.32 5.47 9.26
N ARG A 188 18.63 5.73 9.30
CA ARG A 188 19.67 4.75 8.99
C ARG A 188 19.56 3.54 9.91
N MET A 189 19.37 3.75 11.21
CA MET A 189 19.15 2.67 12.18
C MET A 189 17.86 1.90 11.89
N THR A 190 16.75 2.60 11.59
CA THR A 190 15.47 1.96 11.23
C THR A 190 15.60 1.09 9.99
N VAL A 191 16.23 1.60 8.93
CA VAL A 191 16.44 0.84 7.68
C VAL A 191 17.34 -0.37 7.92
N ARG A 192 18.40 -0.26 8.73
CA ARG A 192 19.23 -1.41 9.11
C ARG A 192 18.42 -2.47 9.84
N PHE A 193 17.62 -2.05 10.82
CA PHE A 193 16.77 -2.96 11.57
C PHE A 193 15.75 -3.67 10.66
N GLU A 194 15.15 -2.96 9.70
CA GLU A 194 14.24 -3.58 8.74
C GLU A 194 14.94 -4.60 7.84
N LEU A 195 16.16 -4.31 7.37
CA LEU A 195 16.96 -5.26 6.61
C LEU A 195 17.38 -6.47 7.45
N GLU A 196 17.68 -6.27 8.73
CA GLU A 196 17.96 -7.35 9.67
C GLU A 196 16.71 -8.20 9.92
N ASP A 197 15.55 -7.59 10.16
CA ASP A 197 14.28 -8.32 10.36
C ASP A 197 13.88 -9.09 9.10
N LEU A 198 14.03 -8.51 7.91
CA LEU A 198 13.84 -9.23 6.62
C LEU A 198 14.77 -10.44 6.49
N ASN A 199 15.98 -10.36 7.05
CA ASN A 199 16.93 -11.47 7.06
C ASN A 199 16.67 -12.50 8.16
N MET A 200 16.12 -12.09 9.30
CA MET A 200 15.80 -12.95 10.45
C MET A 200 14.42 -13.57 10.35
N ARG A 201 13.51 -12.98 9.57
CA ARG A 201 12.13 -13.40 9.35
C ARG A 201 11.76 -13.08 7.90
N PRO A 202 12.28 -13.86 6.94
CA PRO A 202 12.05 -13.61 5.53
C PRO A 202 10.58 -13.83 5.23
N ASP A 203 9.84 -12.72 5.07
CA ASP A 203 8.51 -12.78 4.46
C ASP A 203 8.71 -13.09 2.98
N PRO A 204 8.25 -14.26 2.49
CA PRO A 204 8.53 -14.70 1.14
C PRO A 204 7.94 -13.77 0.08
N GLU A 205 6.79 -13.14 0.34
CA GLU A 205 6.12 -12.35 -0.69
C GLU A 205 6.90 -11.07 -1.08
N PRO A 206 7.28 -10.17 -0.14
CA PRO A 206 8.13 -9.02 -0.47
C PRO A 206 9.46 -9.42 -1.11
N LEU A 207 10.12 -10.47 -0.60
CA LEU A 207 11.41 -10.94 -1.13
C LEU A 207 11.30 -11.45 -2.56
N LEU A 208 10.30 -12.30 -2.85
CA LEU A 208 10.08 -12.82 -4.20
C LEU A 208 9.71 -11.71 -5.17
N THR A 209 8.93 -10.72 -4.73
CA THR A 209 8.61 -9.54 -5.54
C THR A 209 9.88 -8.74 -5.87
N GLU A 210 10.79 -8.52 -4.93
CA GLU A 210 12.08 -7.89 -5.24
C GLU A 210 12.92 -8.73 -6.22
N MET A 211 13.00 -10.04 -5.99
CA MET A 211 13.79 -10.97 -6.80
C MET A 211 13.24 -11.09 -8.23
N ILE A 212 11.92 -11.16 -8.43
CA ILE A 212 11.33 -11.30 -9.77
C ILE A 212 11.55 -10.03 -10.60
N HIS A 213 11.46 -8.85 -9.97
CA HIS A 213 11.73 -7.59 -10.66
C HIS A 213 13.20 -7.45 -11.03
N ALA A 214 14.12 -7.78 -10.11
CA ALA A 214 15.54 -7.78 -10.40
C ALA A 214 15.90 -8.78 -11.52
N ALA A 215 15.26 -9.96 -11.53
CA ALA A 215 15.45 -10.98 -12.56
C ALA A 215 14.89 -10.54 -13.93
N ALA A 216 13.70 -9.96 -13.96
CA ALA A 216 13.02 -9.56 -15.19
C ALA A 216 13.71 -8.39 -15.90
N TYR A 217 14.19 -7.40 -15.14
CA TYR A 217 14.66 -6.11 -15.67
C TYR A 217 16.15 -5.82 -15.41
N ARG A 218 16.93 -6.81 -14.95
CA ARG A 218 18.40 -6.75 -14.77
C ARG A 218 18.89 -5.54 -13.96
N GLY A 219 18.19 -5.19 -12.88
CA GLY A 219 18.60 -4.08 -12.01
C GLY A 219 18.52 -2.71 -12.68
N ASN A 220 17.64 -2.52 -13.67
CA ASN A 220 17.39 -1.24 -14.32
C ASN A 220 15.91 -0.87 -14.23
N THR A 221 15.58 0.43 -14.23
CA THR A 221 14.19 0.95 -14.14
C THR A 221 13.40 0.27 -13.00
N VAL A 222 12.27 -0.38 -13.29
CA VAL A 222 11.45 -1.12 -12.31
C VAL A 222 12.15 -2.35 -11.69
N GLY A 223 13.30 -2.76 -12.24
CA GLY A 223 14.18 -3.77 -11.65
C GLY A 223 15.10 -3.25 -10.55
N LEU A 224 15.17 -1.93 -10.34
CA LEU A 224 15.89 -1.34 -9.21
C LEU A 224 15.23 -1.75 -7.89
N PRO A 225 16.02 -2.04 -6.84
CA PRO A 225 15.48 -2.52 -5.58
C PRO A 225 14.65 -1.43 -4.91
N ARG A 226 13.51 -1.81 -4.36
CA ARG A 226 12.65 -0.94 -3.56
C ARG A 226 13.30 -0.66 -2.20
N TYR A 227 13.85 -1.70 -1.57
CA TYR A 227 14.55 -1.58 -0.30
C TYR A 227 15.99 -1.13 -0.49
N CYS A 228 16.47 -0.29 0.41
CA CYS A 228 17.86 0.17 0.37
C CYS A 228 18.82 -1.01 0.57
N PRO A 229 19.74 -1.31 -0.37
CA PRO A 229 20.77 -2.32 -0.16
C PRO A 229 21.67 -1.93 1.01
N ALA A 230 22.09 -2.91 1.81
CA ALA A 230 22.91 -2.68 3.02
C ALA A 230 24.19 -1.85 2.74
N GLU A 231 24.79 -2.04 1.56
CA GLU A 231 25.98 -1.31 1.10
C GLU A 231 25.75 0.18 0.80
N ASN A 232 24.50 0.62 0.64
CA ASN A 232 24.15 2.01 0.32
C ASN A 232 23.61 2.79 1.52
N VAL A 233 23.26 2.10 2.61
CA VAL A 233 22.70 2.70 3.83
C VAL A 233 23.59 3.80 4.42
N ASP A 234 24.91 3.63 4.37
CA ASP A 234 25.89 4.63 4.84
C ASP A 234 26.19 5.74 3.81
N LYS A 235 25.85 5.52 2.55
CA LYS A 235 26.12 6.46 1.46
C LYS A 235 25.06 7.54 1.33
N ILE A 236 23.84 7.27 1.80
CA ILE A 236 22.71 8.21 1.69
C ILE A 236 22.86 9.32 2.73
N ASP A 237 22.99 10.56 2.26
CA ASP A 237 23.12 11.77 3.07
C ASP A 237 22.07 12.83 2.69
N ARG A 238 21.98 13.90 3.50
CA ARG A 238 21.03 15.01 3.26
C ARG A 238 21.18 15.62 1.87
N LYS A 239 22.41 15.72 1.37
CA LYS A 239 22.70 16.35 0.07
C LYS A 239 22.15 15.51 -1.07
N LEU A 240 22.32 14.19 -1.03
CA LEU A 240 21.77 13.25 -2.00
C LEU A 240 20.24 13.27 -1.98
N LEU A 241 19.63 13.25 -0.79
CA LEU A 241 18.17 13.35 -0.65
C LEU A 241 17.64 14.64 -1.29
N HIS A 242 18.24 15.80 -1.00
CA HIS A 242 17.83 17.05 -1.64
C HIS A 242 18.07 17.09 -3.15
N THR A 243 19.13 16.44 -3.64
CA THR A 243 19.43 16.36 -5.08
C THR A 243 18.35 15.53 -5.80
N TYR A 244 17.94 14.41 -5.19
CA TYR A 244 16.84 13.60 -5.68
C TYR A 244 15.51 14.36 -5.66
N LEU A 245 15.16 14.99 -4.53
CA LEU A 245 13.94 15.81 -4.39
C LEU A 245 13.90 16.93 -5.44
N ARG A 246 15.02 17.61 -5.69
CA ARG A 246 15.14 18.63 -6.74
C ARG A 246 14.84 18.11 -8.15
N SER A 247 15.15 16.84 -8.43
CA SER A 247 14.94 16.24 -9.74
C SER A 247 13.50 15.74 -9.95
N TYR A 248 12.88 15.22 -8.88
CA TYR A 248 11.64 14.44 -9.00
C TYR A 248 10.40 15.12 -8.37
N TYR A 249 10.58 15.94 -7.33
CA TYR A 249 9.47 16.59 -6.62
C TYR A 249 9.18 17.96 -7.23
N CYS A 250 8.69 17.93 -8.48
CA CYS A 250 8.30 19.10 -9.24
C CYS A 250 6.77 19.15 -9.39
N PRO A 251 6.13 20.34 -9.39
CA PRO A 251 4.68 20.48 -9.51
C PRO A 251 4.05 19.70 -10.67
N GLU A 252 4.69 19.67 -11.84
CA GLU A 252 4.23 18.92 -13.03
C GLU A 252 4.13 17.39 -12.81
N ARG A 253 4.89 16.87 -11.85
CA ARG A 253 4.93 15.44 -11.47
C ARG A 253 4.10 15.14 -10.24
N MET A 254 3.36 16.12 -9.73
CA MET A 254 2.57 16.02 -8.50
C MET A 254 1.08 16.11 -8.81
N VAL A 255 0.30 15.30 -8.11
CA VAL A 255 -1.16 15.35 -8.13
C VAL A 255 -1.67 15.43 -6.69
N LEU A 256 -2.42 16.47 -6.37
CA LEU A 256 -3.20 16.53 -5.14
C LEU A 256 -4.54 15.85 -5.38
N ALA A 257 -4.78 14.70 -4.76
CA ALA A 257 -6.02 13.94 -4.86
C ALA A 257 -6.82 14.03 -3.56
N GLY A 258 -8.13 14.25 -3.64
CA GLY A 258 -9.02 14.28 -2.49
C GLY A 258 -10.31 13.47 -2.69
N VAL A 259 -10.69 12.66 -1.71
CA VAL A 259 -11.94 11.90 -1.68
C VAL A 259 -12.77 12.31 -0.48
N GLY A 260 -14.08 12.50 -0.67
CA GLY A 260 -14.99 12.96 0.39
C GLY A 260 -14.95 14.47 0.60
N ILE A 261 -14.66 15.22 -0.47
CA ILE A 261 -14.46 16.67 -0.43
C ILE A 261 -14.99 17.34 -1.70
N GLU A 262 -15.51 18.56 -1.54
CA GLU A 262 -15.92 19.42 -2.65
C GLU A 262 -14.71 19.94 -3.45
N HIS A 263 -14.81 19.94 -4.78
CA HIS A 263 -13.67 20.22 -5.65
C HIS A 263 -13.11 21.62 -5.47
N GLU A 264 -13.98 22.63 -5.40
CA GLU A 264 -13.63 24.03 -5.24
C GLU A 264 -12.84 24.27 -3.96
N GLN A 265 -13.24 23.64 -2.85
CA GLN A 265 -12.55 23.75 -1.56
C GLN A 265 -11.11 23.19 -1.64
N LEU A 266 -10.94 22.02 -2.28
CA LEU A 266 -9.61 21.43 -2.47
C LEU A 266 -8.72 22.30 -3.36
N VAL A 267 -9.27 22.86 -4.45
CA VAL A 267 -8.55 23.76 -5.35
C VAL A 267 -8.14 25.06 -4.64
N GLU A 268 -9.00 25.63 -3.80
CA GLU A 268 -8.66 26.81 -2.98
C GLU A 268 -7.50 26.52 -2.02
N CYS A 269 -7.57 25.41 -1.28
CA CYS A 269 -6.46 24.98 -0.42
C CYS A 269 -5.17 24.72 -1.22
N ALA A 270 -5.27 24.09 -2.39
CA ALA A 270 -4.12 23.86 -3.26
C ALA A 270 -3.49 25.17 -3.75
N ARG A 271 -4.29 26.16 -4.14
CA ARG A 271 -3.79 27.49 -4.53
C ARG A 271 -3.09 28.19 -3.36
N LYS A 272 -3.65 28.07 -2.15
CA LYS A 272 -3.10 28.68 -0.94
C LYS A 272 -1.75 28.07 -0.54
N TYR A 273 -1.64 26.75 -0.58
CA TYR A 273 -0.52 26.03 0.02
C TYR A 273 0.47 25.39 -0.97
N LEU A 274 0.14 25.23 -2.25
CA LEU A 274 1.01 24.54 -3.22
C LEU A 274 1.43 25.42 -4.42
N LEU A 275 0.70 26.49 -4.72
CA LEU A 275 0.96 27.28 -5.93
C LEU A 275 2.28 28.07 -5.87
N ASN A 276 2.48 28.82 -4.79
CA ASN A 276 3.61 29.77 -4.65
C ASN A 276 4.65 29.33 -3.62
N VAL A 277 4.63 28.07 -3.20
CA VAL A 277 5.59 27.55 -2.21
C VAL A 277 6.89 27.15 -2.92
N LYS A 278 7.99 27.76 -2.48
CA LYS A 278 9.33 27.41 -2.98
C LYS A 278 9.87 26.24 -2.17
N PRO A 279 10.09 25.05 -2.75
CA PRO A 279 10.61 23.92 -1.99
C PRO A 279 11.97 24.22 -1.36
N VAL A 280 12.29 23.54 -0.25
CA VAL A 280 13.54 23.75 0.51
C VAL A 280 14.79 23.50 -0.33
N TRP A 281 14.72 22.59 -1.31
CA TRP A 281 15.80 22.30 -2.25
C TRP A 281 15.88 23.27 -3.43
N GLY A 282 15.08 24.35 -3.44
CA GLY A 282 15.13 25.43 -4.43
C GLY A 282 14.38 25.15 -5.74
N THR A 283 14.23 26.21 -6.54
CA THR A 283 13.41 26.28 -7.78
C THR A 283 14.25 26.27 -9.07
N SER A 284 15.52 25.85 -9.00
CA SER A 284 16.37 25.73 -10.19
C SER A 284 15.74 24.79 -11.22
N THR A 285 16.08 25.00 -12.50
CA THR A 285 15.66 24.10 -13.59
C THR A 285 15.84 22.64 -13.16
N PRO A 286 14.77 21.82 -13.20
CA PRO A 286 14.87 20.43 -12.79
C PRO A 286 15.98 19.76 -13.57
N GLU A 287 16.84 19.01 -12.88
CA GLU A 287 17.82 18.20 -13.57
C GLU A 287 17.11 17.25 -14.54
N LYS A 288 17.78 16.89 -15.63
CA LYS A 288 17.17 16.05 -16.67
C LYS A 288 16.71 14.72 -16.05
N VAL A 289 15.39 14.63 -15.86
CA VAL A 289 14.68 13.45 -15.41
C VAL A 289 15.07 12.25 -16.26
N ASP A 290 15.29 11.11 -15.60
CA ASP A 290 15.45 9.85 -16.31
C ASP A 290 14.10 9.40 -16.90
N ARG A 291 14.10 9.15 -18.21
CA ARG A 291 12.95 8.69 -19.01
C ARG A 291 13.24 7.32 -19.65
N SER A 292 14.16 6.57 -19.06
CA SER A 292 14.48 5.22 -19.50
C SER A 292 13.24 4.33 -19.38
N VAL A 293 12.97 3.60 -20.46
CA VAL A 293 11.84 2.68 -20.56
C VAL A 293 12.27 1.32 -20.02
N ALA A 294 11.37 0.66 -19.28
CA ALA A 294 11.59 -0.69 -18.79
C ALA A 294 11.73 -1.68 -19.95
N GLN A 295 12.74 -2.55 -19.88
CA GLN A 295 12.97 -3.60 -20.88
C GLN A 295 12.95 -4.95 -20.19
N TYR A 296 11.95 -5.76 -20.50
CA TYR A 296 11.93 -7.14 -20.05
C TYR A 296 13.03 -7.93 -20.75
N THR A 297 13.81 -8.66 -19.97
CA THR A 297 14.94 -9.46 -20.48
C THR A 297 14.89 -10.91 -20.04
N GLY A 298 14.02 -11.21 -19.07
CA GLY A 298 14.01 -12.47 -18.35
C GLY A 298 15.28 -12.70 -17.51
N GLY A 299 15.22 -13.69 -16.64
CA GLY A 299 16.33 -14.03 -15.77
C GLY A 299 15.92 -15.02 -14.70
N ILE A 300 16.90 -15.51 -13.96
CA ILE A 300 16.68 -16.40 -12.81
C ILE A 300 17.58 -15.89 -11.68
N ILE A 301 16.96 -15.54 -10.56
CA ILE A 301 17.65 -15.24 -9.31
C ILE A 301 17.28 -16.32 -8.31
N LYS A 302 18.27 -16.83 -7.58
CA LYS A 302 18.10 -17.84 -6.55
C LYS A 302 18.74 -17.34 -5.27
N MET A 303 18.07 -17.58 -4.15
CA MET A 303 18.57 -17.29 -2.82
C MET A 303 18.43 -18.56 -1.99
N GLU A 304 19.54 -19.01 -1.41
CA GLU A 304 19.56 -20.08 -0.44
C GLU A 304 19.70 -19.45 0.94
N LYS A 305 18.80 -19.81 1.85
CA LYS A 305 18.76 -19.27 3.21
C LYS A 305 18.61 -20.42 4.19
N ASP A 306 19.52 -20.48 5.15
CA ASP A 306 19.37 -21.38 6.27
C ASP A 306 18.27 -20.86 7.21
N MET A 307 17.25 -21.70 7.44
CA MET A 307 16.10 -21.39 8.27
C MET A 307 16.29 -21.84 9.73
N SER A 308 17.40 -22.51 10.07
CA SER A 308 17.68 -22.98 11.44
C SER A 308 17.69 -21.84 12.47
N ASP A 309 18.18 -20.68 12.06
CA ASP A 309 18.46 -19.54 12.95
C ASP A 309 17.37 -18.45 12.89
N VAL A 310 16.32 -18.68 12.10
CA VAL A 310 15.31 -17.69 11.68
C VAL A 310 14.05 -17.74 12.58
N SER A 311 13.92 -18.75 13.43
CA SER A 311 12.74 -18.95 14.30
C SER A 311 13.00 -18.56 15.76
N LEU A 312 13.01 -17.26 16.07
CA LEU A 312 13.10 -16.75 17.46
C LEU A 312 11.78 -16.86 18.26
N GLY A 313 10.69 -17.30 17.64
CA GLY A 313 9.37 -17.45 18.26
C GLY A 313 9.05 -18.89 18.69
N PRO A 314 8.00 -19.10 19.51
CA PRO A 314 7.60 -20.42 19.99
C PRO A 314 7.05 -21.35 18.90
N THR A 315 6.72 -20.81 17.72
CA THR A 315 6.26 -21.56 16.55
C THR A 315 7.30 -21.45 15.43
N PRO A 316 8.01 -22.53 15.09
CA PRO A 316 8.98 -22.50 14.00
C PRO A 316 8.29 -22.23 12.66
N ILE A 317 8.92 -21.40 11.83
CA ILE A 317 8.47 -21.16 10.45
C ILE A 317 8.66 -22.48 9.69
N PRO A 318 7.65 -22.99 8.96
CA PRO A 318 7.82 -24.20 8.17
C PRO A 318 8.90 -23.99 7.13
N GLU A 319 9.82 -24.95 7.02
CA GLU A 319 10.84 -24.95 5.98
C GLU A 319 10.19 -25.25 4.63
N LEU A 320 9.91 -24.19 3.87
CA LEU A 320 9.30 -24.26 2.55
C LEU A 320 10.24 -23.68 1.51
N THR A 321 10.24 -24.27 0.32
CA THR A 321 10.79 -23.61 -0.85
C THR A 321 9.72 -22.74 -1.49
N HIS A 322 10.05 -21.48 -1.72
CA HIS A 322 9.19 -20.53 -2.40
C HIS A 322 9.72 -20.22 -3.79
N ILE A 323 8.84 -20.20 -4.79
CA ILE A 323 9.18 -19.89 -6.17
C ILE A 323 8.17 -18.90 -6.72
N MET A 324 8.66 -17.92 -7.46
CA MET A 324 7.84 -17.03 -8.27
C MET A 324 8.28 -17.14 -9.74
N ILE A 325 7.37 -17.56 -10.61
CA ILE A 325 7.59 -17.62 -12.06
C ILE A 325 6.76 -16.51 -12.68
N GLY A 326 7.39 -15.61 -13.43
CA GLY A 326 6.74 -14.46 -14.05
C GLY A 326 7.08 -14.30 -15.52
N LEU A 327 6.09 -13.88 -16.30
CA LEU A 327 6.21 -13.48 -17.70
C LEU A 327 5.92 -11.99 -17.83
N GLU A 328 6.45 -11.38 -18.89
CA GLU A 328 6.08 -10.01 -19.27
C GLU A 328 4.57 -9.91 -19.51
N SER A 329 3.95 -8.88 -18.93
CA SER A 329 2.58 -8.48 -19.22
C SER A 329 2.57 -7.07 -19.81
N CYS A 330 1.45 -6.35 -19.68
CA CYS A 330 1.24 -5.07 -20.34
C CYS A 330 1.37 -3.87 -19.38
N SER A 331 1.52 -2.69 -19.97
CA SER A 331 1.35 -1.42 -19.27
C SER A 331 -0.11 -1.18 -18.85
N PHE A 332 -0.34 -0.39 -17.80
CA PHE A 332 -1.69 0.01 -17.41
C PHE A 332 -2.34 1.01 -18.38
N LEU A 333 -1.57 1.54 -19.33
CA LEU A 333 -2.05 2.43 -20.40
C LEU A 333 -2.52 1.67 -21.65
N GLU A 334 -2.21 0.38 -21.76
CA GLU A 334 -2.55 -0.45 -22.91
C GLU A 334 -3.94 -1.09 -22.76
N ASP A 335 -4.61 -1.35 -23.89
CA ASP A 335 -5.95 -1.95 -23.91
C ASP A 335 -5.98 -3.36 -23.28
N ASP A 336 -4.84 -4.05 -23.29
CA ASP A 336 -4.67 -5.39 -22.71
C ASP A 336 -4.63 -5.39 -21.16
N PHE A 337 -4.54 -4.23 -20.51
CA PHE A 337 -4.53 -4.12 -19.04
C PHE A 337 -5.75 -4.76 -18.39
N ILE A 338 -6.95 -4.48 -18.91
CA ILE A 338 -8.18 -5.03 -18.36
C ILE A 338 -8.26 -6.55 -18.59
N PRO A 339 -7.96 -7.09 -19.79
CA PRO A 339 -7.78 -8.53 -20.00
C PRO A 339 -6.82 -9.19 -19.01
N PHE A 340 -5.63 -8.61 -18.76
CA PHE A 340 -4.68 -9.16 -17.79
C PHE A 340 -5.21 -9.08 -16.35
N ALA A 341 -5.93 -8.04 -15.96
CA ALA A 341 -6.56 -7.95 -14.64
C ALA A 341 -7.64 -9.04 -14.44
N VAL A 342 -8.47 -9.29 -15.46
CA VAL A 342 -9.46 -10.38 -15.44
C VAL A 342 -8.77 -11.74 -15.38
N LEU A 343 -7.72 -11.92 -16.17
CA LEU A 343 -6.91 -13.14 -16.17
C LEU A 343 -6.32 -13.42 -14.79
N ASN A 344 -5.69 -12.43 -14.16
CA ASN A 344 -5.14 -12.54 -12.81
C ASN A 344 -6.22 -12.94 -11.80
N MET A 345 -7.41 -12.35 -11.89
CA MET A 345 -8.53 -12.68 -11.02
C MET A 345 -9.06 -14.11 -11.23
N MET A 346 -9.10 -14.59 -12.49
CA MET A 346 -9.49 -15.97 -12.83
C MET A 346 -8.47 -17.00 -12.36
N MET A 347 -7.18 -16.68 -12.51
CA MET A 347 -6.08 -17.49 -11.99
C MET A 347 -6.17 -17.58 -10.47
N GLY A 348 -6.30 -16.41 -9.82
CA GLY A 348 -6.55 -16.27 -8.39
C GLY A 348 -5.57 -17.05 -7.53
N GLY A 349 -6.11 -17.93 -6.68
CA GLY A 349 -5.32 -18.77 -5.81
C GLY A 349 -5.43 -18.42 -4.33
N GLY A 350 -4.36 -18.67 -3.59
CA GLY A 350 -4.25 -18.37 -2.16
C GLY A 350 -3.35 -19.35 -1.41
N GLY A 351 -3.34 -19.21 -0.08
CA GLY A 351 -2.73 -20.18 0.81
C GLY A 351 -3.68 -21.36 1.11
N SER A 352 -3.12 -22.56 1.29
CA SER A 352 -3.83 -23.77 1.68
C SER A 352 -4.53 -23.64 3.03
N PHE A 353 -4.03 -22.75 3.90
CA PHE A 353 -4.67 -22.37 5.15
C PHE A 353 -5.40 -21.02 5.02
N SER A 354 -6.52 -21.01 4.31
CA SER A 354 -7.41 -19.84 4.27
C SER A 354 -8.66 -20.12 5.09
N ALA A 355 -8.68 -19.66 6.35
CA ALA A 355 -9.84 -19.74 7.24
C ALA A 355 -10.90 -18.68 6.89
N GLY A 356 -11.40 -18.72 5.65
CA GLY A 356 -12.39 -17.79 5.12
C GLY A 356 -13.68 -18.44 4.69
N GLY A 357 -14.79 -17.69 4.79
CA GLY A 357 -16.04 -18.10 4.17
C GLY A 357 -16.01 -18.00 2.63
N PRO A 358 -17.09 -18.44 1.96
CA PRO A 358 -17.25 -18.30 0.52
C PRO A 358 -17.01 -16.86 0.03
N GLY A 359 -16.36 -16.71 -1.12
CA GLY A 359 -16.09 -15.42 -1.77
C GLY A 359 -14.62 -15.00 -1.83
N LYS A 360 -13.72 -15.71 -1.12
CA LYS A 360 -12.27 -15.44 -1.14
C LYS A 360 -11.49 -16.02 -2.33
N GLY A 361 -12.18 -16.46 -3.38
CA GLY A 361 -11.52 -17.05 -4.56
C GLY A 361 -11.25 -18.56 -4.48
N MET A 362 -11.92 -19.31 -3.61
CA MET A 362 -11.77 -20.79 -3.52
C MET A 362 -12.13 -21.55 -4.81
N PHE A 363 -12.85 -20.91 -5.73
CA PHE A 363 -13.25 -21.46 -7.03
C PHE A 363 -12.38 -20.94 -8.19
N THR A 364 -11.27 -20.27 -7.89
CA THR A 364 -10.32 -19.81 -8.90
C THR A 364 -9.48 -20.97 -9.42
N ARG A 365 -8.87 -20.78 -10.59
CA ARG A 365 -8.19 -21.85 -11.32
C ARG A 365 -7.07 -22.48 -10.51
N LEU A 366 -6.18 -21.66 -9.92
CA LEU A 366 -5.07 -22.15 -9.10
C LEU A 366 -5.57 -22.85 -7.84
N TYR A 367 -6.64 -22.35 -7.22
CA TYR A 367 -7.19 -23.01 -6.03
C TYR A 367 -7.73 -24.42 -6.36
N LEU A 368 -8.50 -24.57 -7.45
CA LEU A 368 -9.13 -25.83 -7.83
C LEU A 368 -8.16 -26.84 -8.45
N ASN A 369 -7.30 -26.39 -9.36
CA ASN A 369 -6.39 -27.28 -10.09
C ASN A 369 -5.11 -27.56 -9.33
N VAL A 370 -4.64 -26.61 -8.51
CA VAL A 370 -3.38 -26.71 -7.81
C VAL A 370 -3.62 -27.11 -6.35
N LEU A 371 -4.18 -26.22 -5.53
CA LEU A 371 -4.28 -26.44 -4.07
C LEU A 371 -5.17 -27.64 -3.69
N ASN A 372 -6.33 -27.80 -4.32
CA ASN A 372 -7.24 -28.91 -4.02
C ASN A 372 -6.72 -30.28 -4.49
N ARG A 373 -5.90 -30.33 -5.55
CA ARG A 373 -5.38 -31.58 -6.12
C ARG A 373 -4.03 -31.96 -5.52
N HIS A 374 -3.22 -30.97 -5.17
CA HIS A 374 -1.87 -31.14 -4.65
C HIS A 374 -1.84 -30.65 -3.20
N HIS A 375 -2.34 -31.50 -2.29
CA HIS A 375 -2.48 -31.20 -0.86
C HIS A 375 -1.16 -30.83 -0.14
N TRP A 376 -0.02 -31.12 -0.75
CA TRP A 376 1.31 -30.80 -0.25
C TRP A 376 1.79 -29.40 -0.62
N MET A 377 1.07 -28.70 -1.50
CA MET A 377 1.32 -27.29 -1.77
C MET A 377 0.74 -26.42 -0.66
N TYR A 378 1.51 -25.40 -0.27
CA TYR A 378 1.15 -24.47 0.80
C TYR A 378 0.56 -23.16 0.27
N ASN A 379 1.01 -22.72 -0.90
CA ASN A 379 0.53 -21.52 -1.57
C ASN A 379 0.58 -21.70 -3.08
N ALA A 380 -0.38 -21.11 -3.79
CA ALA A 380 -0.36 -20.91 -5.23
C ALA A 380 -1.20 -19.69 -5.52
N THR A 381 -0.59 -18.55 -5.82
CA THR A 381 -1.27 -17.26 -5.98
C THR A 381 -0.74 -16.53 -7.20
N SER A 382 -1.65 -16.02 -8.01
CA SER A 382 -1.36 -15.18 -9.18
C SER A 382 -1.25 -13.71 -8.78
N TYR A 383 -0.25 -13.02 -9.35
CA TYR A 383 0.00 -11.60 -9.16
C TYR A 383 0.15 -10.92 -10.52
N HIS A 384 -0.40 -9.72 -10.66
CA HIS A 384 -0.23 -8.89 -11.85
C HIS A 384 0.28 -7.51 -11.43
N HIS A 385 1.56 -7.25 -11.70
CA HIS A 385 2.18 -5.94 -11.53
C HIS A 385 2.12 -5.21 -12.87
N SER A 386 1.70 -3.96 -12.87
CA SER A 386 1.61 -3.17 -14.10
C SER A 386 2.11 -1.76 -13.83
N TYR A 387 2.97 -1.30 -14.73
CA TYR A 387 3.68 -0.02 -14.69
C TYR A 387 3.32 0.82 -15.91
N GLU A 388 3.85 2.05 -15.98
CA GLU A 388 3.52 2.98 -17.06
C GLU A 388 3.93 2.44 -18.44
N ASP A 389 4.97 1.61 -18.49
CA ASP A 389 5.65 1.19 -19.71
C ASP A 389 5.95 -0.32 -19.80
N SER A 390 5.55 -1.12 -18.80
CA SER A 390 5.74 -2.58 -18.77
C SER A 390 4.85 -3.23 -17.72
N GLY A 391 4.79 -4.56 -17.67
CA GLY A 391 4.12 -5.31 -16.60
C GLY A 391 4.71 -6.70 -16.37
N LEU A 392 4.30 -7.35 -15.28
CA LEU A 392 4.60 -8.75 -14.97
C LEU A 392 3.33 -9.49 -14.54
N LEU A 393 3.09 -10.66 -15.14
CA LEU A 393 2.14 -11.65 -14.63
C LEU A 393 2.92 -12.81 -14.00
N CYS A 394 2.74 -13.02 -12.71
CA CYS A 394 3.51 -13.93 -11.89
C CYS A 394 2.63 -14.96 -11.18
N ILE A 395 3.15 -16.16 -10.96
CA ILE A 395 2.58 -17.13 -10.02
C ILE A 395 3.61 -17.43 -8.94
N HIS A 396 3.25 -17.11 -7.69
CA HIS A 396 3.98 -17.52 -6.49
C HIS A 396 3.44 -18.85 -6.00
N ALA A 397 4.32 -19.83 -5.82
CA ALA A 397 4.00 -21.11 -5.20
C ALA A 397 4.97 -21.44 -4.06
N SER A 398 4.48 -22.17 -3.06
CA SER A 398 5.32 -22.69 -1.97
C SER A 398 4.98 -24.15 -1.64
N ALA A 399 6.02 -24.93 -1.35
CA ALA A 399 5.93 -26.36 -1.04
C ALA A 399 7.16 -26.84 -0.25
N ASP A 400 7.12 -28.08 0.23
CA ASP A 400 8.27 -28.76 0.84
C ASP A 400 9.46 -28.83 -0.15
N PRO A 401 10.72 -28.61 0.32
CA PRO A 401 11.91 -28.67 -0.53
C PRO A 401 12.07 -29.95 -1.37
N ARG A 402 11.50 -31.08 -0.93
CA ARG A 402 11.57 -32.36 -1.66
C ARG A 402 10.73 -32.37 -2.93
N GLN A 403 9.74 -31.48 -3.06
CA GLN A 403 8.76 -31.46 -4.16
C GLN A 403 8.91 -30.26 -5.10
N VAL A 404 10.04 -29.54 -5.01
CA VAL A 404 10.35 -28.36 -5.84
C VAL A 404 10.20 -28.63 -7.33
N ARG A 405 10.68 -29.77 -7.81
CA ARG A 405 10.58 -30.15 -9.23
C ARG A 405 9.12 -30.27 -9.66
N GLU A 406 8.31 -31.01 -8.91
CA GLU A 406 6.89 -31.21 -9.21
C GLU A 406 6.13 -29.88 -9.15
N MET A 407 6.45 -29.02 -8.17
CA MET A 407 5.86 -27.69 -8.04
C MET A 407 6.11 -26.85 -9.30
N VAL A 408 7.36 -26.76 -9.77
CA VAL A 408 7.70 -26.02 -11.00
C VAL A 408 6.98 -26.59 -12.22
N GLU A 409 6.92 -27.91 -12.35
CA GLU A 409 6.21 -28.58 -13.46
C GLU A 409 4.71 -28.26 -13.46
N ILE A 410 4.07 -28.22 -12.30
CA ILE A 410 2.64 -27.86 -12.15
C ILE A 410 2.39 -26.40 -12.51
N ILE A 411 3.18 -25.47 -11.96
CA ILE A 411 3.01 -24.03 -12.23
C ILE A 411 3.25 -23.71 -13.72
N THR A 412 4.29 -24.31 -14.31
CA THR A 412 4.57 -24.16 -15.74
C THR A 412 3.42 -24.71 -16.59
N ARG A 413 2.82 -25.84 -16.19
CA ARG A 413 1.65 -26.39 -16.87
C ARG A 413 0.44 -25.47 -16.79
N GLU A 414 0.19 -24.81 -15.67
CA GLU A 414 -0.91 -23.85 -15.55
C GLU A 414 -0.71 -22.65 -16.48
N PHE A 415 0.52 -22.12 -16.60
CA PHE A 415 0.84 -21.09 -17.61
C PHE A 415 0.61 -21.57 -19.05
N ILE A 416 0.97 -22.81 -19.39
CA ILE A 416 0.77 -23.35 -20.74
C ILE A 416 -0.73 -23.56 -21.03
N GLN A 417 -1.48 -24.11 -20.07
CA GLN A 417 -2.91 -24.40 -20.25
C GLN A 417 -3.75 -23.12 -20.34
N MET A 418 -3.28 -22.02 -19.75
CA MET A 418 -3.86 -20.69 -19.90
C MET A 418 -3.97 -20.29 -21.38
N ALA A 419 -2.96 -20.56 -22.20
CA ALA A 419 -2.95 -20.24 -23.62
C ALA A 419 -3.93 -21.09 -24.45
N GLY A 420 -4.29 -22.29 -23.98
CA GLY A 420 -5.09 -23.25 -24.74
C GLY A 420 -6.59 -23.33 -24.35
N THR A 421 -6.98 -22.88 -23.15
CA THR A 421 -8.34 -23.15 -22.59
C THR A 421 -9.15 -21.91 -22.20
N ALA A 422 -8.59 -20.70 -22.30
CA ALA A 422 -9.26 -19.48 -21.83
C ALA A 422 -10.61 -19.21 -22.53
N GLY A 423 -10.75 -19.55 -23.81
CA GLY A 423 -11.97 -19.30 -24.58
C GLY A 423 -13.23 -19.98 -24.01
N GLU A 424 -13.12 -21.26 -23.61
CA GLU A 424 -14.29 -22.05 -23.18
C GLU A 424 -14.76 -21.68 -21.77
N HIS A 425 -13.84 -21.41 -20.84
CA HIS A 425 -14.18 -21.02 -19.47
C HIS A 425 -14.73 -19.58 -19.39
N ILE A 426 -14.17 -18.65 -20.19
CA ILE A 426 -14.69 -17.28 -20.29
C ILE A 426 -16.08 -17.30 -20.91
N GLN A 427 -16.28 -18.09 -21.97
CA GLN A 427 -17.59 -18.20 -22.61
C GLN A 427 -18.61 -18.85 -21.69
N ALA A 428 -18.24 -19.89 -20.91
CA ALA A 428 -19.10 -20.50 -19.90
C ALA A 428 -19.44 -19.54 -18.74
N ALA A 429 -18.48 -18.73 -18.29
CA ALA A 429 -18.69 -17.71 -17.26
C ALA A 429 -19.62 -16.58 -17.75
N LEU A 430 -19.44 -16.13 -19.01
CA LEU A 430 -20.29 -15.12 -19.64
C LEU A 430 -21.68 -15.67 -20.05
N SER A 431 -21.81 -16.96 -20.38
CA SER A 431 -23.05 -17.59 -20.85
C SER A 431 -23.93 -18.17 -19.74
N SER A 432 -23.46 -18.20 -18.49
CA SER A 432 -24.24 -18.64 -17.33
C SER A 432 -25.48 -17.75 -17.14
N LYS A 433 -26.65 -18.27 -17.54
CA LYS A 433 -27.95 -17.58 -17.47
C LYS A 433 -28.51 -17.40 -16.05
N ASP A 434 -27.87 -17.96 -15.03
CA ASP A 434 -28.37 -17.92 -13.64
C ASP A 434 -28.12 -16.59 -12.92
N GLY A 435 -27.53 -15.59 -13.57
CA GLY A 435 -27.33 -14.25 -13.00
C GLY A 435 -26.42 -14.22 -11.76
N ARG A 436 -25.92 -15.36 -11.29
CA ARG A 436 -24.93 -15.53 -10.23
C ARG A 436 -23.54 -15.64 -10.83
N LEU A 437 -23.12 -14.61 -11.56
CA LEU A 437 -21.69 -14.32 -11.63
C LEU A 437 -21.20 -14.15 -10.17
N PRO A 438 -20.16 -14.87 -9.72
CA PRO A 438 -19.51 -14.57 -8.45
C PRO A 438 -19.28 -13.06 -8.37
N ARG A 439 -19.54 -12.45 -7.21
CA ARG A 439 -19.54 -10.98 -7.04
C ARG A 439 -18.31 -10.29 -7.66
N MET A 440 -17.17 -11.00 -7.71
CA MET A 440 -15.95 -10.66 -8.47
C MET A 440 -16.20 -10.18 -9.91
N TYR A 441 -16.97 -10.94 -10.69
CA TYR A 441 -17.09 -10.73 -12.14
C TYR A 441 -18.14 -9.68 -12.51
N ARG A 442 -18.92 -9.18 -11.54
CA ARG A 442 -19.89 -8.09 -11.78
C ARG A 442 -19.26 -6.70 -11.83
N LEU A 443 -18.01 -6.55 -11.38
CA LEU A 443 -17.28 -5.27 -11.40
C LEU A 443 -16.72 -4.92 -12.79
N PHE A 444 -16.68 -5.88 -13.71
CA PHE A 444 -16.10 -5.75 -15.05
C PHE A 444 -17.14 -5.65 -16.16
N ARG A 445 -18.41 -5.49 -15.79
CA ARG A 445 -19.54 -5.24 -16.70
C ARG A 445 -20.07 -3.86 -16.41
#